data_AF-A0A6I1QPB8-F1
#
_entry.id   AF-A0A6I1QPB8-F1
#
_cell.length_a   1.000
_cell.length_b   1.000
_cell.length_c   1.000
_cell.angle_alpha   90.00
_cell.angle_beta   90.00
_cell.angle_gamma   90.00
#
_symmetry.space_group_name_H-M   'P 1'
#
loop_
_entity.id
_entity.type
_entity.pdbx_description
1 polymer ?
#
loop_
_entity_poly.entity_id
_entity_poly.type
_entity_poly.pdbx_seq_one_letter_code
_entity_poly.pdbx_strand_id
1 'polypeptide(L)'
;MSWPRLQEASTQGGNPLDSPATPRFYRQADADPTALDGCTVAVLGYGNLGRSVALNLRDSGVSVVVGNRDDEYAAAATADGFRVEAVAEATAAGDVAFALLPDEVLPEAFAEIGPRLRSGGMLALASGYNLAYGLIDPPAACDVCLLAPRMVGSQVRELFQAGGGYFAYVNVEHDASGKAWPRLLALASAIGALRHGAFQLSARDEAALDLFIEQAVGTQIGSAFQLAFQVGVEAGIPPEALVLEMYMSGEMARSVQAFAEQGFYRSVVDHGRTAQFGGFIRTIEMDRPAAEDRTRRIFDEIVSGDFARRFQAEKEAGYPTIRIIDGVLSGNDPQSQAEDRVRALLDQPGAEQ
;
A
#
# COMPACT_ATOMS: atom_id res chain seq x y z
N MET A 1 16.90 3.54 15.85
CA MET A 1 17.33 2.14 16.08
C MET A 1 18.15 1.68 14.87
N SER A 2 19.32 1.06 15.05
CA SER A 2 20.07 0.49 13.93
C SER A 2 19.39 -0.78 13.44
N TRP A 3 19.09 -0.87 12.15
CA TRP A 3 18.70 -2.13 11.52
C TRP A 3 19.84 -3.14 11.62
N PRO A 4 19.59 -4.42 11.99
CA PRO A 4 20.59 -5.47 11.80
C PRO A 4 20.94 -5.56 10.32
N ARG A 5 22.23 -5.58 9.98
CA ARG A 5 22.64 -5.73 8.58
C ARG A 5 22.29 -7.15 8.11
N LEU A 6 21.90 -7.32 6.85
CA LEU A 6 21.67 -8.65 6.25
C LEU A 6 22.86 -9.61 6.46
N GLN A 7 24.08 -9.08 6.51
CA GLN A 7 25.28 -9.88 6.77
C GLN A 7 25.34 -10.45 8.20
N GLU A 8 24.78 -9.78 9.21
CA GLU A 8 24.80 -10.27 10.60
C GLU A 8 23.86 -11.48 10.78
N ALA A 9 22.73 -11.52 10.06
CA ALA A 9 21.82 -12.66 10.05
C ALA A 9 22.42 -13.92 9.37
N SER A 10 23.33 -13.73 8.41
CA SER A 10 23.96 -14.83 7.64
C SER A 10 25.08 -15.59 8.37
N THR A 11 25.49 -15.14 9.57
CA THR A 11 26.60 -15.77 10.32
C THR A 11 26.17 -16.91 11.24
N GLN A 12 24.86 -17.11 11.44
CA GLN A 12 24.33 -18.32 12.05
C GLN A 12 23.96 -19.27 10.90
N GLY A 13 24.67 -20.39 10.77
CA GLY A 13 24.60 -21.33 9.63
C GLY A 13 23.27 -22.08 9.42
N GLY A 14 22.12 -21.42 9.59
CA GLY A 14 20.81 -21.87 9.15
C GLY A 14 20.50 -21.41 7.72
N ASN A 15 19.53 -22.06 7.09
CA ASN A 15 18.98 -21.58 5.82
C ASN A 15 18.38 -20.19 6.04
N PRO A 16 18.73 -19.15 5.24
CA PRO A 16 18.13 -17.82 5.36
C PRO A 16 16.59 -17.79 5.27
N LEU A 17 15.99 -18.87 4.76
CA LEU A 17 14.54 -19.07 4.67
C LEU A 17 13.90 -19.58 5.96
N ASP A 18 14.69 -20.07 6.92
CA ASP A 18 14.20 -20.53 8.22
C ASP A 18 14.11 -19.32 9.17
N SER A 19 13.04 -18.53 9.03
CA SER A 19 12.75 -17.45 9.98
C SER A 19 12.46 -18.03 11.38
N PRO A 20 13.11 -17.54 12.45
CA PRO A 20 12.98 -18.11 13.79
C PRO A 20 11.62 -17.84 14.46
N ALA A 21 10.78 -16.96 13.90
CA ALA A 21 9.46 -16.65 14.43
C ALA A 21 8.36 -17.34 13.59
N THR A 22 7.44 -18.03 14.26
CA THR A 22 6.27 -18.61 13.60
C THR A 22 5.42 -17.49 12.98
N PRO A 23 5.14 -17.51 11.67
CA PRO A 23 4.29 -16.51 11.03
C PRO A 23 2.91 -16.50 11.68
N ARG A 24 2.42 -15.31 12.07
CA ARG A 24 1.10 -15.15 12.70
C ARG A 24 0.15 -14.45 11.74
N PHE A 25 -1.01 -15.07 11.53
CA PHE A 25 -2.15 -14.47 10.85
C PHE A 25 -3.31 -14.31 11.82
N TYR A 26 -4.04 -13.20 11.67
CA TYR A 26 -5.30 -12.94 12.33
C TYR A 26 -6.45 -12.98 11.32
N ARG A 27 -7.59 -13.50 11.76
CA ARG A 27 -8.84 -13.63 10.99
C ARG A 27 -10.00 -13.15 11.83
N GLN A 28 -11.21 -13.16 11.26
CA GLN A 28 -12.41 -12.68 11.96
C GLN A 28 -12.62 -13.35 13.32
N ALA A 29 -12.27 -14.64 13.46
CA ALA A 29 -12.39 -15.38 14.71
C ALA A 29 -11.48 -14.88 15.83
N ASP A 30 -10.42 -14.13 15.50
CA ASP A 30 -9.49 -13.57 16.47
C ASP A 30 -9.93 -12.19 16.98
N ALA A 31 -10.95 -11.58 16.36
CA ALA A 31 -11.45 -10.27 16.74
C ALA A 31 -12.67 -10.39 17.66
N ASP A 32 -12.63 -9.66 18.78
CA ASP A 32 -13.81 -9.39 19.59
C ASP A 32 -14.52 -8.14 19.03
N PRO A 33 -15.72 -8.28 18.42
CA PRO A 33 -16.42 -7.14 17.81
C PRO A 33 -16.81 -6.07 18.84
N THR A 34 -16.90 -6.42 20.13
CA THR A 34 -17.29 -5.48 21.20
C THR A 34 -16.13 -4.60 21.67
N ALA A 35 -14.89 -4.86 21.22
CA ALA A 35 -13.72 -4.11 21.68
C ALA A 35 -13.71 -2.63 21.23
N LEU A 36 -14.59 -2.25 20.30
CA LEU A 36 -14.81 -0.86 19.88
C LEU A 36 -16.18 -0.31 20.35
N ASP A 37 -16.92 -1.03 21.19
CA ASP A 37 -18.23 -0.57 21.66
C ASP A 37 -18.10 0.78 22.39
N GLY A 38 -18.92 1.74 21.97
CA GLY A 38 -18.89 3.11 22.49
C GLY A 38 -17.67 3.94 22.09
N CYS A 39 -16.71 3.38 21.34
CA CYS A 39 -15.57 4.13 20.82
C CYS A 39 -15.98 4.94 19.58
N THR A 40 -15.42 6.15 19.45
CA THR A 40 -15.45 6.91 18.20
C THR A 40 -14.10 6.81 17.50
N VAL A 41 -14.13 6.48 16.20
CA VAL A 41 -12.94 6.46 15.34
C VAL A 41 -12.86 7.78 14.57
N ALA A 42 -11.79 8.53 14.80
CA ALA A 42 -11.41 9.68 13.99
C ALA A 42 -10.61 9.19 12.77
N VAL A 43 -11.22 9.24 11.59
CA VAL A 43 -10.54 8.96 10.32
C VAL A 43 -9.89 10.24 9.81
N LEU A 44 -8.56 10.31 9.83
CA LEU A 44 -7.81 11.52 9.49
C LEU A 44 -7.32 11.44 8.04
N GLY A 45 -7.91 12.26 7.17
CA GLY A 45 -7.74 12.21 5.72
C GLY A 45 -8.87 11.43 5.04
N TYR A 46 -9.46 12.04 3.99
CA TYR A 46 -10.58 11.47 3.26
C TYR A 46 -10.29 11.20 1.76
N GLY A 47 -9.03 10.86 1.45
CA GLY A 47 -8.64 10.38 0.12
C GLY A 47 -9.14 8.96 -0.18
N ASN A 48 -8.55 8.29 -1.17
CA ASN A 48 -9.00 6.97 -1.64
C ASN A 48 -9.14 5.92 -0.53
N LEU A 49 -8.12 5.77 0.33
CA LEU A 49 -8.17 4.82 1.43
C LEU A 49 -9.04 5.33 2.59
N GLY A 50 -8.92 6.63 2.92
CA GLY A 50 -9.69 7.29 3.98
C GLY A 50 -11.20 7.15 3.83
N ARG A 51 -11.70 7.46 2.62
CA ARG A 51 -13.11 7.30 2.27
C ARG A 51 -13.58 5.86 2.43
N SER A 52 -12.84 4.89 1.89
CA SER A 52 -13.19 3.47 1.97
C SER A 52 -13.22 2.96 3.41
N VAL A 53 -12.22 3.32 4.22
CA VAL A 53 -12.17 2.98 5.64
C VAL A 53 -13.35 3.58 6.40
N ALA A 54 -13.63 4.88 6.25
CA ALA A 54 -14.74 5.54 6.93
C ALA A 54 -16.09 4.92 6.59
N LEU A 55 -16.35 4.65 5.30
CA LEU A 55 -17.57 3.99 4.83
C LEU A 55 -17.71 2.57 5.40
N ASN A 56 -16.63 1.79 5.40
CA ASN A 56 -16.66 0.42 5.93
C ASN A 56 -16.88 0.38 7.45
N LEU A 57 -16.26 1.31 8.19
CA LEU A 57 -16.46 1.48 9.64
C LEU A 57 -17.92 1.82 9.96
N ARG A 58 -18.50 2.79 9.25
CA ARG A 58 -19.92 3.17 9.42
C ARG A 58 -20.84 1.99 9.14
N ASP A 59 -20.62 1.27 8.03
CA ASP A 59 -21.46 0.13 7.65
C ASP A 59 -21.27 -1.06 8.61
N SER A 60 -20.20 -1.07 9.39
CA SER A 60 -19.94 -2.02 10.48
C SER A 60 -20.43 -1.52 11.86
N GLY A 61 -21.14 -0.39 11.90
CA GLY A 61 -21.76 0.16 13.11
C GLY A 61 -20.83 0.94 14.02
N VAL A 62 -19.61 1.26 13.57
CA VAL A 62 -18.64 2.06 14.34
C VAL A 62 -18.96 3.56 14.18
N SER A 63 -18.91 4.30 15.28
CA SER A 63 -19.04 5.76 15.26
C SER A 63 -17.81 6.38 14.61
N VAL A 64 -18.01 7.22 13.58
CA VAL A 64 -16.92 7.83 12.80
C VAL A 64 -17.05 9.35 12.79
N VAL A 65 -15.93 10.03 13.01
CA VAL A 65 -15.73 11.44 12.68
C VAL A 65 -14.60 11.56 11.67
N VAL A 66 -14.76 12.41 10.65
CA VAL A 66 -13.73 12.63 9.63
C VAL A 66 -12.96 13.89 9.97
N GLY A 67 -11.64 13.76 10.09
CA GLY A 67 -10.72 14.90 10.20
C GLY A 67 -10.10 15.21 8.85
N ASN A 68 -10.42 16.36 8.27
CA ASN A 68 -9.85 16.76 6.97
C ASN A 68 -9.64 18.28 6.93
N ARG A 69 -8.77 18.75 6.03
CA ARG A 69 -8.70 20.20 5.72
C ARG A 69 -9.91 20.60 4.88
N ASP A 70 -10.19 21.90 4.82
CA ASP A 70 -11.28 22.43 3.98
C ASP A 70 -10.88 22.35 2.49
N ASP A 71 -11.21 21.23 1.87
CA ASP A 71 -10.97 20.92 0.46
C ASP A 71 -12.09 20.03 -0.11
N GLU A 72 -11.94 19.62 -1.37
CA GLU A 72 -12.89 18.75 -2.06
C GLU A 72 -13.14 17.40 -1.36
N TYR A 73 -12.17 16.88 -0.58
CA TYR A 73 -12.35 15.65 0.19
C TYR A 73 -13.23 15.87 1.43
N ALA A 74 -13.17 17.05 2.06
CA ALA A 74 -14.11 17.42 3.13
C ALA A 74 -15.54 17.58 2.59
N ALA A 75 -15.68 18.17 1.40
CA ALA A 75 -16.97 18.25 0.71
C ALA A 75 -17.53 16.85 0.38
N ALA A 76 -16.67 15.95 -0.12
CA ALA A 76 -17.03 14.56 -0.39
C ALA A 76 -17.45 13.81 0.88
N ALA A 77 -16.70 13.95 1.99
CA ALA A 77 -17.05 13.34 3.27
C ALA A 77 -18.41 13.81 3.81
N THR A 78 -18.70 15.11 3.66
CA THR A 78 -20.00 15.69 4.04
C THR A 78 -21.12 15.12 3.16
N ALA A 79 -20.89 15.01 1.85
CA ALA A 79 -21.84 14.43 0.90
C ALA A 79 -22.11 12.94 1.19
N ASP A 80 -21.10 12.19 1.64
CA ASP A 80 -21.23 10.81 2.10
C ASP A 80 -21.87 10.68 3.50
N GLY A 81 -22.23 11.80 4.14
CA GLY A 81 -23.01 11.86 5.38
C GLY A 81 -22.18 11.82 6.67
N PHE A 82 -20.88 12.09 6.60
CA PHE A 82 -20.03 12.15 7.79
C PHE A 82 -20.04 13.52 8.46
N ARG A 83 -19.87 13.52 9.78
CA ARG A 83 -19.44 14.71 10.51
C ARG A 83 -17.99 14.98 10.16
N VAL A 84 -17.72 16.14 9.58
CA VAL A 84 -16.37 16.58 9.21
C VAL A 84 -15.91 17.68 10.16
N GLU A 85 -14.70 17.53 10.66
CA GLU A 85 -14.04 18.49 11.56
C GLU A 85 -12.62 18.76 11.04
N ALA A 86 -11.99 19.81 11.55
CA ALA A 86 -10.55 19.98 11.38
C ALA A 86 -9.80 18.77 11.97
N VAL A 87 -8.67 18.38 11.37
CA VAL A 87 -7.87 17.20 11.77
C VAL A 87 -7.63 17.16 13.28
N ALA A 88 -7.26 18.30 13.85
CA ALA A 88 -7.01 18.45 15.27
C ALA A 88 -8.26 18.15 16.13
N GLU A 89 -9.41 18.73 15.77
CA GLU A 89 -10.67 18.57 16.51
C GLU A 89 -11.25 17.16 16.36
N ALA A 90 -11.16 16.55 15.17
CA ALA A 90 -11.51 15.15 14.97
C ALA A 90 -10.67 14.23 15.85
N THR A 91 -9.35 14.49 15.94
CA THR A 91 -8.43 13.73 16.80
C THR A 91 -8.86 13.80 18.26
N ALA A 92 -9.20 14.99 18.77
CA ALA A 92 -9.64 15.16 20.16
C ALA A 92 -10.98 14.48 20.47
N ALA A 93 -11.84 14.35 19.45
CA ALA A 93 -13.14 13.69 19.57
C ALA A 93 -13.06 12.15 19.54
N GLY A 94 -12.01 11.58 18.93
CA GLY A 94 -11.83 10.14 18.76
C GLY A 94 -11.18 9.45 19.96
N ASP A 95 -11.61 8.21 20.23
CA ASP A 95 -10.89 7.26 21.11
C ASP A 95 -9.81 6.50 20.32
N VAL A 96 -10.02 6.41 19.00
CA VAL A 96 -9.07 5.90 18.02
C VAL A 96 -8.85 6.99 16.97
N ALA A 97 -7.61 7.38 16.72
CA ALA A 97 -7.23 8.19 15.57
C ALA A 97 -6.59 7.27 14.52
N PHE A 98 -7.25 7.07 13.39
CA PHE A 98 -6.70 6.33 12.26
C PHE A 98 -6.15 7.32 11.24
N ALA A 99 -4.82 7.50 11.22
CA ALA A 99 -4.16 8.42 10.32
C ALA A 99 -4.00 7.81 8.92
N LEU A 100 -4.68 8.42 7.96
CA LEU A 100 -4.73 8.05 6.54
C LEU A 100 -4.32 9.26 5.66
N LEU A 101 -3.40 10.07 6.20
CA LEU A 101 -2.76 11.19 5.52
C LEU A 101 -1.54 10.69 4.75
N PRO A 102 -1.10 11.40 3.69
CA PRO A 102 0.15 11.09 3.00
C PRO A 102 1.34 11.04 3.96
N ASP A 103 2.26 10.13 3.73
CA ASP A 103 3.37 9.84 4.64
C ASP A 103 4.28 11.05 4.87
N GLU A 104 4.47 11.89 3.86
CA GLU A 104 5.25 13.12 3.90
C GLU A 104 4.50 14.31 4.49
N VAL A 105 3.16 14.24 4.57
CA VAL A 105 2.32 15.27 5.19
C VAL A 105 2.13 15.00 6.68
N LEU A 106 2.06 13.73 7.08
CA LEU A 106 1.78 13.33 8.44
C LEU A 106 2.72 13.96 9.49
N PRO A 107 4.06 14.07 9.31
CA PRO A 107 4.94 14.68 10.31
C PRO A 107 4.53 16.09 10.74
N GLU A 108 4.13 16.91 9.76
CA GLU A 108 3.71 18.29 9.99
C GLU A 108 2.34 18.34 10.67
N ALA A 109 1.39 17.54 10.18
CA ALA A 109 0.07 17.42 10.79
C ALA A 109 0.15 16.83 12.22
N PHE A 110 1.17 16.02 12.51
CA PHE A 110 1.34 15.37 13.80
C PHE A 110 1.59 16.36 14.94
N ALA A 111 2.10 17.56 14.64
CA ALA A 111 2.22 18.64 15.62
C ALA A 111 0.87 19.04 16.23
N GLU A 112 -0.23 18.90 15.47
CA GLU A 112 -1.58 19.16 15.96
C GLU A 112 -2.32 17.90 16.45
N ILE A 113 -2.03 16.74 15.85
CA ILE A 113 -2.62 15.44 16.22
C ILE A 113 -2.07 14.95 17.55
N GLY A 114 -0.73 14.86 17.69
CA GLY A 114 -0.05 14.25 18.83
C GLY A 114 -0.53 14.77 20.19
N PRO A 115 -0.57 16.09 20.43
CA PRO A 115 -1.03 16.66 21.69
C PRO A 115 -2.51 16.42 22.01
N ARG A 116 -3.32 16.05 21.02
CA ARG A 116 -4.78 15.84 21.14
C ARG A 116 -5.17 14.37 21.26
N LEU A 117 -4.21 13.46 21.08
CA LEU A 117 -4.43 12.03 21.35
C LEU A 117 -4.75 11.83 22.83
N ARG A 118 -5.84 11.11 23.09
CA ARG A 118 -6.27 10.80 24.45
C ARG A 118 -5.30 9.85 25.15
N SER A 119 -5.09 10.05 26.45
CA SER A 119 -4.44 9.03 27.28
C SER A 119 -5.26 7.74 27.25
N GLY A 120 -4.62 6.62 26.95
CA GLY A 120 -5.26 5.33 26.70
C GLY A 120 -6.02 5.24 25.37
N GLY A 121 -6.04 6.30 24.56
CA GLY A 121 -6.51 6.27 23.17
C GLY A 121 -5.56 5.47 22.27
N MET A 122 -5.95 5.25 21.02
CA MET A 122 -5.15 4.50 20.04
C MET A 122 -4.85 5.36 18.81
N LEU A 123 -3.58 5.44 18.43
CA LEU A 123 -3.15 5.90 17.11
C LEU A 123 -2.95 4.68 16.21
N ALA A 124 -3.72 4.57 15.14
CA ALA A 124 -3.54 3.58 14.09
C ALA A 124 -2.94 4.24 12.84
N LEU A 125 -1.95 3.61 12.22
CA LEU A 125 -1.32 4.06 10.97
C LEU A 125 -1.54 3.01 9.87
N ALA A 126 -1.78 3.47 8.63
CA ALA A 126 -1.89 2.59 7.46
C ALA A 126 -0.56 2.34 6.73
N SER A 127 0.51 2.99 7.17
CA SER A 127 1.88 2.84 6.70
C SER A 127 2.79 2.91 7.92
N GLY A 128 3.80 2.06 7.97
CA GLY A 128 4.81 2.06 9.00
C GLY A 128 5.89 3.12 8.81
N TYR A 129 5.93 3.79 7.65
CA TYR A 129 6.97 4.72 7.23
C TYR A 129 7.35 5.74 8.31
N ASN A 130 6.35 6.45 8.83
CA ASN A 130 6.56 7.52 9.80
C ASN A 130 7.15 7.03 11.14
N LEU A 131 6.78 5.82 11.59
CA LEU A 131 7.36 5.21 12.79
C LEU A 131 8.75 4.62 12.50
N ALA A 132 8.91 3.92 11.38
CA ALA A 132 10.15 3.26 10.98
C ALA A 132 11.32 4.23 10.90
N TYR A 133 11.06 5.45 10.42
CA TYR A 133 12.06 6.49 10.24
C TYR A 133 12.07 7.58 11.32
N GLY A 134 11.25 7.43 12.37
CA GLY A 134 11.22 8.35 13.51
C GLY A 134 10.80 9.77 13.14
N LEU A 135 9.87 9.90 12.19
CA LEU A 135 9.38 11.19 11.71
C LEU A 135 8.24 11.76 12.57
N ILE A 136 7.63 10.90 13.39
CA ILE A 136 6.66 11.27 14.42
C ILE A 136 7.08 10.65 15.76
N ASP A 137 6.68 11.31 16.85
CA ASP A 137 6.90 10.85 18.22
C ASP A 137 5.54 10.75 18.95
N PRO A 138 4.85 9.60 18.85
CA PRO A 138 3.56 9.42 19.51
C PRO A 138 3.67 9.50 21.04
N PRO A 139 2.71 10.11 21.74
CA PRO A 139 2.74 10.19 23.20
C PRO A 139 2.80 8.80 23.85
N ALA A 140 3.68 8.61 24.84
CA ALA A 140 3.85 7.34 25.56
C ALA A 140 2.57 6.84 26.26
N ALA A 141 1.58 7.72 26.46
CA ALA A 141 0.30 7.40 27.09
C ALA A 141 -0.76 6.87 26.10
N CYS A 142 -0.49 6.80 24.80
CA CYS A 142 -1.41 6.25 23.80
C CYS A 142 -0.92 4.89 23.28
N ASP A 143 -1.84 4.05 22.84
CA ASP A 143 -1.49 2.86 22.07
C ASP A 143 -1.07 3.28 20.66
N VAL A 144 -0.07 2.62 20.10
CA VAL A 144 0.41 2.84 18.74
C VAL A 144 0.32 1.54 17.97
N CYS A 145 -0.44 1.56 16.88
CA CYS A 145 -0.75 0.37 16.10
C CYS A 145 -0.51 0.61 14.61
N LEU A 146 -0.09 -0.44 13.93
CA LEU A 146 -0.09 -0.55 12.48
C LEU A 146 -1.34 -1.33 12.05
N LEU A 147 -2.12 -0.78 11.12
CA LEU A 147 -3.18 -1.47 10.38
C LEU A 147 -3.10 -1.05 8.92
N ALA A 148 -2.47 -1.87 8.10
CA ALA A 148 -1.93 -1.46 6.82
C ALA A 148 -2.52 -2.32 5.68
N PRO A 149 -3.67 -1.93 5.08
CA PRO A 149 -4.28 -2.64 3.96
C PRO A 149 -3.32 -2.85 2.79
N ARG A 150 -3.25 -4.06 2.25
CA ARG A 150 -2.46 -4.40 1.05
C ARG A 150 -3.35 -4.41 -0.18
N MET A 151 -3.96 -3.26 -0.43
CA MET A 151 -4.96 -3.09 -1.49
C MET A 151 -5.09 -1.61 -1.85
N VAL A 152 -5.40 -1.33 -3.11
CA VAL A 152 -5.70 0.03 -3.57
C VAL A 152 -6.93 0.55 -2.82
N GLY A 153 -6.90 1.83 -2.42
CA GLY A 153 -7.93 2.43 -1.56
C GLY A 153 -9.37 2.26 -2.07
N SER A 154 -9.64 2.40 -3.37
CA SER A 154 -10.98 2.16 -3.93
C SER A 154 -11.40 0.69 -3.84
N GLN A 155 -10.49 -0.24 -4.14
CA GLN A 155 -10.74 -1.69 -4.09
C GLN A 155 -11.06 -2.19 -2.68
N VAL A 156 -10.53 -1.53 -1.63
CA VAL A 156 -10.90 -1.80 -0.23
C VAL A 156 -12.41 -1.70 -0.02
N ARG A 157 -13.06 -0.69 -0.60
CA ARG A 157 -14.51 -0.51 -0.50
C ARG A 157 -15.26 -1.53 -1.35
N GLU A 158 -14.85 -1.74 -2.59
CA GLU A 158 -15.51 -2.66 -3.51
C GLU A 158 -15.53 -4.09 -2.96
N LEU A 159 -14.37 -4.58 -2.51
CA LEU A 159 -14.25 -5.93 -1.91
C LEU A 159 -15.09 -6.04 -0.64
N PHE A 160 -15.12 -5.00 0.19
CA PHE A 160 -15.94 -4.98 1.40
C PHE A 160 -17.43 -5.09 1.10
N GLN A 161 -17.92 -4.33 0.11
CA GLN A 161 -19.33 -4.36 -0.30
C GLN A 161 -19.72 -5.68 -0.95
N ALA A 162 -18.79 -6.33 -1.65
CA ALA A 162 -18.96 -7.67 -2.20
C ALA A 162 -18.96 -8.79 -1.13
N GLY A 163 -18.80 -8.45 0.16
CA GLY A 163 -18.69 -9.41 1.26
C GLY A 163 -17.31 -10.07 1.35
N GLY A 164 -16.40 -9.74 0.45
CA GLY A 164 -15.00 -10.16 0.48
C GLY A 164 -14.17 -9.35 1.48
N GLY A 165 -12.87 -9.63 1.47
CA GLY A 165 -11.85 -8.90 2.22
C GLY A 165 -10.56 -8.78 1.42
N TYR A 166 -9.52 -8.30 2.06
CA TYR A 166 -8.20 -8.06 1.49
C TYR A 166 -7.14 -8.35 2.54
N PHE A 167 -5.92 -8.65 2.11
CA PHE A 167 -4.81 -8.79 3.05
C PHE A 167 -4.46 -7.45 3.70
N ALA A 168 -4.00 -7.49 4.94
CA ALA A 168 -3.42 -6.34 5.62
C ALA A 168 -2.21 -6.77 6.47
N TYR A 169 -1.37 -5.82 6.84
CA TYR A 169 -0.42 -5.99 7.93
C TYR A 169 -0.97 -5.38 9.21
N VAL A 170 -0.70 -6.03 10.35
CA VAL A 170 -1.08 -5.52 11.67
C VAL A 170 0.06 -5.68 12.66
N ASN A 171 0.24 -4.69 13.53
CA ASN A 171 1.07 -4.86 14.72
C ASN A 171 0.70 -3.84 15.80
N VAL A 172 0.97 -4.20 17.05
CA VAL A 172 0.98 -3.24 18.17
C VAL A 172 2.43 -2.85 18.42
N GLU A 173 2.77 -1.60 18.12
CA GLU A 173 4.11 -1.03 18.32
C GLU A 173 4.30 -0.57 19.77
N HIS A 174 3.23 -0.08 20.40
CA HIS A 174 3.21 0.31 21.81
C HIS A 174 1.82 0.08 22.41
N ASP A 175 1.75 -0.56 23.58
CA ASP A 175 0.51 -0.84 24.30
C ASP A 175 0.54 -0.12 25.66
N ALA A 176 -0.01 1.09 25.70
CA ALA A 176 -0.09 1.89 26.92
C ALA A 176 -1.31 1.50 27.78
N SER A 177 -2.37 1.00 27.14
CA SER A 177 -3.65 0.72 27.78
C SER A 177 -3.81 -0.72 28.29
N GLY A 178 -2.98 -1.65 27.79
CA GLY A 178 -3.17 -3.10 27.95
C GLY A 178 -4.30 -3.67 27.10
N LYS A 179 -4.85 -2.88 26.16
CA LYS A 179 -6.01 -3.21 25.31
C LYS A 179 -5.75 -2.94 23.82
N ALA A 180 -4.50 -2.70 23.42
CA ALA A 180 -4.18 -2.37 22.03
C ALA A 180 -4.59 -3.47 21.04
N TRP A 181 -4.23 -4.73 21.34
CA TRP A 181 -4.51 -5.87 20.45
C TRP A 181 -6.01 -6.11 20.20
N PRO A 182 -6.88 -6.21 21.22
CA PRO A 182 -8.32 -6.34 20.98
C PRO A 182 -8.90 -5.21 20.12
N ARG A 183 -8.50 -3.95 20.39
CA ARG A 183 -9.00 -2.78 19.64
C ARG A 183 -8.49 -2.76 18.20
N LEU A 184 -7.23 -3.11 17.98
CA LEU A 184 -6.63 -3.21 16.65
C LEU A 184 -7.34 -4.29 15.81
N LEU A 185 -7.58 -5.47 16.37
CA LEU A 185 -8.25 -6.55 15.65
C LEU A 185 -9.72 -6.24 15.38
N ALA A 186 -10.41 -5.58 16.31
CA ALA A 186 -11.77 -5.10 16.07
C ALA A 186 -11.80 -4.02 14.96
N LEU A 187 -10.85 -3.09 14.94
CA LEU A 187 -10.72 -2.09 13.87
C LEU A 187 -10.45 -2.75 12.52
N ALA A 188 -9.52 -3.70 12.47
CA ALA A 188 -9.19 -4.48 11.27
C ALA A 188 -10.39 -5.29 10.76
N SER A 189 -11.19 -5.84 11.68
CA SER A 189 -12.42 -6.56 11.35
C SER A 189 -13.48 -5.63 10.76
N ALA A 190 -13.70 -4.46 11.39
CA ALA A 190 -14.69 -3.48 10.98
C ALA A 190 -14.40 -2.86 9.60
N ILE A 191 -13.13 -2.75 9.20
CA ILE A 191 -12.80 -2.32 7.82
C ILE A 191 -12.82 -3.47 6.80
N GLY A 192 -13.01 -4.72 7.24
CA GLY A 192 -13.11 -5.93 6.42
C GLY A 192 -11.81 -6.68 6.14
N ALA A 193 -10.67 -6.22 6.64
CA ALA A 193 -9.38 -6.87 6.40
C ALA A 193 -9.35 -8.32 6.90
N LEU A 194 -9.92 -8.56 8.09
CA LEU A 194 -9.88 -9.90 8.72
C LEU A 194 -10.76 -10.95 8.03
N ARG A 195 -11.62 -10.58 7.07
CA ARG A 195 -12.36 -11.52 6.22
C ARG A 195 -11.44 -12.35 5.33
N HIS A 196 -10.29 -11.78 4.96
CA HIS A 196 -9.26 -12.49 4.22
C HIS A 196 -8.09 -12.88 5.13
N GLY A 197 -7.58 -11.91 5.89
CA GLY A 197 -6.61 -12.13 6.95
C GLY A 197 -5.58 -11.02 7.04
N ALA A 198 -5.08 -10.79 8.25
CA ALA A 198 -4.00 -9.84 8.51
C ALA A 198 -2.74 -10.55 9.01
N PHE A 199 -1.60 -10.26 8.40
CA PHE A 199 -0.31 -10.82 8.80
C PHE A 199 0.36 -9.93 9.83
N GLN A 200 0.91 -10.52 10.90
CA GLN A 200 1.62 -9.74 11.91
C GLN A 200 2.98 -9.28 11.37
N LEU A 201 3.17 -7.97 11.24
CA LEU A 201 4.42 -7.38 10.74
C LEU A 201 4.63 -6.01 11.38
N SER A 202 5.82 -5.77 11.94
CA SER A 202 6.13 -4.49 12.56
C SER A 202 6.08 -3.32 11.55
N ALA A 203 5.78 -2.11 12.03
CA ALA A 203 5.81 -0.90 11.21
C ALA A 203 7.16 -0.71 10.51
N ARG A 204 8.26 -1.08 11.19
CA ARG A 204 9.60 -1.05 10.63
C ARG A 204 9.74 -2.02 9.45
N ASP A 205 9.35 -3.27 9.62
CA ASP A 205 9.50 -4.29 8.57
C ASP A 205 8.52 -4.04 7.42
N GLU A 206 7.31 -3.55 7.72
CA GLU A 206 6.33 -3.15 6.72
C GLU A 206 6.86 -2.01 5.85
N ALA A 207 7.37 -0.93 6.44
CA ALA A 207 7.86 0.22 5.67
C ALA A 207 9.01 -0.18 4.74
N ALA A 208 9.94 -1.00 5.24
CA ALA A 208 11.05 -1.47 4.41
C ALA A 208 10.59 -2.43 3.32
N LEU A 209 9.67 -3.35 3.63
CA LEU A 209 9.12 -4.28 2.64
C LEU A 209 8.39 -3.54 1.52
N ASP A 210 7.52 -2.62 1.88
CA ASP A 210 6.69 -1.85 0.95
C ASP A 210 7.56 -1.04 0.00
N LEU A 211 8.44 -0.17 0.55
CA LEU A 211 9.39 0.62 -0.23
C LEU A 211 10.32 -0.27 -1.07
N PHE A 212 10.76 -1.40 -0.55
CA PHE A 212 11.67 -2.29 -1.26
C PHE A 212 11.00 -2.92 -2.46
N ILE A 213 9.78 -3.43 -2.33
CA ILE A 213 9.06 -4.05 -3.44
C ILE A 213 8.71 -3.00 -4.50
N GLU A 214 8.25 -1.82 -4.11
CA GLU A 214 7.95 -0.74 -5.06
C GLU A 214 9.19 -0.30 -5.85
N GLN A 215 10.34 -0.14 -5.17
CA GLN A 215 11.57 0.35 -5.80
C GLN A 215 12.40 -0.73 -6.49
N ALA A 216 12.31 -1.99 -6.08
CA ALA A 216 13.10 -3.07 -6.66
C ALA A 216 12.32 -3.90 -7.69
N VAL A 217 11.02 -4.13 -7.47
CA VAL A 217 10.17 -4.91 -8.39
C VAL A 217 9.37 -3.97 -9.30
N GLY A 218 8.71 -2.96 -8.72
CA GLY A 218 7.88 -2.02 -9.48
C GLY A 218 8.65 -1.34 -10.61
N THR A 219 9.86 -0.86 -10.34
CA THR A 219 10.71 -0.22 -11.36
C THR A 219 11.12 -1.17 -12.48
N GLN A 220 11.32 -2.47 -12.17
CA GLN A 220 11.71 -3.47 -13.17
C GLN A 220 10.54 -3.79 -14.10
N ILE A 221 9.33 -3.93 -13.54
CA ILE A 221 8.11 -4.14 -14.33
C ILE A 221 7.88 -2.93 -15.25
N GLY A 222 7.93 -1.71 -14.72
CA GLY A 222 7.77 -0.50 -15.52
C GLY A 222 8.82 -0.39 -16.64
N SER A 223 10.09 -0.65 -16.32
CA SER A 223 11.17 -0.65 -17.31
C SER A 223 10.98 -1.72 -18.38
N ALA A 224 10.49 -2.92 -18.01
CA ALA A 224 10.23 -3.99 -18.96
C ALA A 224 9.16 -3.60 -19.99
N PHE A 225 8.06 -2.98 -19.54
CA PHE A 225 7.02 -2.49 -20.46
C PHE A 225 7.53 -1.38 -21.37
N GLN A 226 8.25 -0.40 -20.82
CA GLN A 226 8.80 0.72 -21.60
C GLN A 226 9.79 0.23 -22.66
N LEU A 227 10.70 -0.68 -22.31
CA LEU A 227 11.68 -1.25 -23.24
C LEU A 227 11.02 -2.11 -24.31
N ALA A 228 10.08 -2.98 -23.93
CA ALA A 228 9.34 -3.82 -24.88
C ALA A 228 8.54 -2.97 -25.87
N PHE A 229 7.87 -1.92 -25.38
CA PHE A 229 7.14 -0.97 -26.21
C PHE A 229 8.09 -0.27 -27.20
N GLN A 230 9.17 0.33 -26.71
CA GLN A 230 10.12 1.07 -27.55
C GLN A 230 10.72 0.19 -28.66
N VAL A 231 11.26 -0.98 -28.30
CA VAL A 231 11.87 -1.90 -29.26
C VAL A 231 10.83 -2.46 -30.25
N GLY A 232 9.62 -2.75 -29.78
CA GLY A 232 8.53 -3.22 -30.63
C GLY A 232 8.12 -2.20 -31.68
N VAL A 233 7.99 -0.93 -31.28
CA VAL A 233 7.67 0.18 -32.20
C VAL A 233 8.78 0.38 -33.22
N GLU A 234 10.05 0.35 -32.79
CA GLU A 234 11.21 0.44 -33.70
C GLU A 234 11.26 -0.70 -34.71
N ALA A 235 10.80 -1.90 -34.32
CA ALA A 235 10.67 -3.06 -35.19
C ALA A 235 9.42 -3.01 -36.11
N GLY A 236 8.58 -1.99 -36.00
CA GLY A 236 7.37 -1.80 -36.81
C GLY A 236 6.13 -2.54 -36.31
N ILE A 237 6.12 -3.02 -35.06
CA ILE A 237 4.92 -3.59 -34.44
C ILE A 237 3.95 -2.45 -34.12
N PRO A 238 2.65 -2.57 -34.44
CA PRO A 238 1.67 -1.55 -34.09
C PRO A 238 1.66 -1.24 -32.58
N PRO A 239 1.78 0.04 -32.18
CA PRO A 239 1.76 0.44 -30.76
C PRO A 239 0.56 -0.09 -29.98
N GLU A 240 -0.61 -0.11 -30.62
CA GLU A 240 -1.87 -0.59 -30.05
C GLU A 240 -1.79 -2.10 -29.73
N ALA A 241 -1.18 -2.87 -30.63
CA ALA A 241 -0.97 -4.29 -30.41
C ALA A 241 -0.01 -4.56 -29.23
N LEU A 242 1.02 -3.72 -29.07
CA LEU A 242 1.97 -3.84 -27.95
C LEU A 242 1.29 -3.62 -26.60
N VAL A 243 0.51 -2.54 -26.43
CA VAL A 243 -0.17 -2.28 -25.15
C VAL A 243 -1.27 -3.31 -24.84
N LEU A 244 -1.94 -3.85 -25.88
CA LEU A 244 -2.88 -4.97 -25.75
C LEU A 244 -2.20 -6.24 -25.27
N GLU A 245 -1.11 -6.64 -25.91
CA GLU A 245 -0.35 -7.85 -25.57
C GLU A 245 0.26 -7.75 -24.17
N MET A 246 0.78 -6.58 -23.80
CA MET A 246 1.46 -6.39 -22.52
C MET A 246 0.51 -6.37 -21.32
N TYR A 247 -0.63 -5.65 -21.39
CA TYR A 247 -1.49 -5.51 -20.21
C TYR A 247 -2.96 -5.19 -20.49
N MET A 248 -3.32 -4.47 -21.56
CA MET A 248 -4.70 -4.04 -21.75
C MET A 248 -5.68 -5.20 -22.04
N SER A 249 -5.20 -6.33 -22.57
CA SER A 249 -6.02 -7.55 -22.76
C SER A 249 -6.43 -8.23 -21.45
N GLY A 250 -5.70 -7.95 -20.36
CA GLY A 250 -5.84 -8.63 -19.08
C GLY A 250 -5.21 -10.01 -19.00
N GLU A 251 -4.65 -10.56 -20.09
CA GLU A 251 -4.04 -11.90 -20.09
C GLU A 251 -2.90 -12.01 -19.08
N MET A 252 -1.93 -11.08 -19.13
CA MET A 252 -0.82 -11.06 -18.19
C MET A 252 -1.29 -10.82 -16.74
N ALA A 253 -2.32 -10.00 -16.53
CA ALA A 253 -2.92 -9.79 -15.22
C ALA A 253 -3.52 -11.07 -14.64
N ARG A 254 -4.17 -11.91 -15.48
CA ARG A 254 -4.66 -13.22 -15.08
C ARG A 254 -3.53 -14.20 -14.74
N SER A 255 -2.40 -14.14 -15.46
CA SER A 255 -1.22 -14.92 -15.10
C SER A 255 -0.69 -14.52 -13.72
N VAL A 256 -0.61 -13.22 -13.43
CA VAL A 256 -0.21 -12.72 -12.09
C VAL A 256 -1.24 -13.12 -11.02
N GLN A 257 -2.53 -13.09 -11.33
CA GLN A 257 -3.57 -13.59 -10.43
C GLN A 257 -3.38 -15.08 -10.12
N ALA A 258 -3.02 -15.91 -11.11
CA ALA A 258 -2.72 -17.32 -10.89
C ALA A 258 -1.51 -17.52 -9.95
N PHE A 259 -0.58 -16.57 -9.86
CA PHE A 259 0.54 -16.62 -8.90
C PHE A 259 0.01 -16.57 -7.46
N ALA A 260 -0.99 -15.73 -7.21
CA ALA A 260 -1.61 -15.60 -5.90
C ALA A 260 -2.47 -16.83 -5.54
N GLU A 261 -3.19 -17.39 -6.52
CA GLU A 261 -4.13 -18.50 -6.29
C GLU A 261 -3.44 -19.88 -6.22
N GLN A 262 -2.43 -20.09 -7.06
CA GLN A 262 -1.81 -21.41 -7.25
C GLN A 262 -0.34 -21.45 -6.79
N GLY A 263 0.28 -20.28 -6.60
CA GLY A 263 1.70 -20.10 -6.28
C GLY A 263 2.54 -19.80 -7.53
N PHE A 264 3.55 -18.94 -7.36
CA PHE A 264 4.39 -18.40 -8.44
C PHE A 264 4.89 -19.48 -9.43
N TYR A 265 5.68 -20.45 -8.96
CA TYR A 265 6.23 -21.48 -9.86
C TYR A 265 5.19 -22.50 -10.36
N ARG A 266 4.11 -22.72 -9.60
CA ARG A 266 3.10 -23.72 -9.94
C ARG A 266 2.18 -23.22 -11.03
N SER A 267 1.83 -21.95 -11.02
CA SER A 267 1.02 -21.30 -12.07
C SER A 267 1.64 -21.37 -13.48
N VAL A 268 2.96 -21.57 -13.58
CA VAL A 268 3.68 -21.65 -14.87
C VAL A 268 3.24 -22.88 -15.68
N VAL A 269 2.66 -23.91 -15.05
CA VAL A 269 2.19 -25.13 -15.74
C VAL A 269 1.03 -24.85 -16.70
N ASP A 270 0.26 -23.78 -16.48
CA ASP A 270 -0.90 -23.42 -17.30
C ASP A 270 -0.51 -22.72 -18.61
N HIS A 271 0.77 -22.38 -18.80
CA HIS A 271 1.28 -21.74 -20.02
C HIS A 271 1.59 -22.76 -21.12
N GLY A 272 1.39 -22.37 -22.38
CA GLY A 272 1.79 -23.19 -23.54
C GLY A 272 3.29 -23.47 -23.56
N ARG A 273 3.70 -24.62 -24.11
CA ARG A 273 5.11 -25.07 -24.11
C ARG A 273 6.08 -24.05 -24.72
N THR A 274 5.64 -23.29 -25.71
CA THR A 274 6.42 -22.20 -26.32
C THR A 274 6.70 -21.09 -25.31
N ALA A 275 5.69 -20.65 -24.55
CA ALA A 275 5.82 -19.62 -23.53
C ALA A 275 6.69 -20.10 -22.35
N GLN A 276 6.52 -21.35 -21.92
CA GLN A 276 7.38 -21.96 -20.91
C GLN A 276 8.84 -21.99 -21.36
N PHE A 277 9.10 -22.46 -22.59
CA PHE A 277 10.46 -22.52 -23.14
C PHE A 277 11.08 -21.13 -23.28
N GLY A 278 10.36 -20.20 -23.91
CA GLY A 278 10.84 -18.82 -24.12
C GLY A 278 11.08 -18.10 -22.79
N GLY A 279 10.10 -18.10 -21.89
CA GLY A 279 10.20 -17.47 -20.58
C GLY A 279 11.32 -18.05 -19.72
N PHE A 280 11.46 -19.38 -19.69
CA PHE A 280 12.49 -20.04 -18.89
C PHE A 280 13.90 -19.76 -19.41
N ILE A 281 14.14 -19.89 -20.72
CA ILE A 281 15.45 -19.60 -21.31
C ILE A 281 15.84 -18.15 -21.10
N ARG A 282 14.92 -17.20 -21.35
CA ARG A 282 15.18 -15.77 -21.13
C ARG A 282 15.45 -15.47 -19.66
N THR A 283 14.75 -16.13 -18.72
CA THR A 283 15.00 -15.98 -17.27
C THR A 283 16.40 -16.45 -16.86
N ILE A 284 16.97 -17.44 -17.55
CA ILE A 284 18.35 -17.92 -17.31
C ILE A 284 19.39 -16.98 -17.92
N GLU A 285 19.07 -16.35 -19.05
CA GLU A 285 19.97 -15.42 -19.75
C GLU A 285 20.05 -14.04 -19.10
N MET A 286 19.13 -13.68 -18.20
CA MET A 286 19.17 -12.41 -17.47
C MET A 286 20.48 -12.26 -16.68
N ASP A 287 21.11 -11.08 -16.75
CA ASP A 287 22.27 -10.71 -15.93
C ASP A 287 21.85 -10.55 -14.46
N ARG A 288 21.82 -11.68 -13.75
CA ARG A 288 21.45 -11.75 -12.34
C ARG A 288 22.42 -10.99 -11.43
N PRO A 289 23.75 -11.10 -11.58
CA PRO A 289 24.69 -10.38 -10.71
C PRO A 289 24.45 -8.86 -10.66
N ALA A 290 24.31 -8.19 -11.80
CA ALA A 290 24.10 -6.75 -11.83
C ALA A 290 22.75 -6.33 -11.23
N ALA A 291 21.71 -7.15 -11.46
CA ALA A 291 20.39 -6.94 -10.88
C ALA A 291 20.41 -7.12 -9.35
N GLU A 292 21.06 -8.19 -8.85
CA GLU A 292 21.21 -8.46 -7.43
C GLU A 292 21.94 -7.32 -6.70
N ASP A 293 23.03 -6.81 -7.27
CA ASP A 293 23.79 -5.71 -6.67
C ASP A 293 22.98 -4.41 -6.62
N ARG A 294 22.16 -4.13 -7.64
CA ARG A 294 21.25 -2.98 -7.63
C ARG A 294 20.18 -3.15 -6.56
N THR A 295 19.51 -4.29 -6.53
CA THR A 295 18.46 -4.61 -5.57
C THR A 295 18.97 -4.53 -4.13
N ARG A 296 20.19 -5.02 -3.87
CA ARG A 296 20.82 -4.93 -2.54
C ARG A 296 21.07 -3.47 -2.12
N ARG A 297 21.58 -2.62 -3.02
CA ARG A 297 21.79 -1.19 -2.74
C ARG A 297 20.48 -0.47 -2.40
N ILE A 298 19.41 -0.74 -3.17
CA ILE A 298 18.08 -0.19 -2.89
C ILE A 298 17.63 -0.56 -1.48
N PHE A 299 17.75 -1.85 -1.12
CA PHE A 299 17.40 -2.31 0.22
C PHE A 299 18.24 -1.62 1.30
N ASP A 300 19.55 -1.49 1.12
CA ASP A 300 20.45 -0.82 2.08
C ASP A 300 20.11 0.68 2.25
N GLU A 301 19.74 1.39 1.17
CA GLU A 301 19.29 2.79 1.21
C GLU A 301 17.96 2.97 1.99
N ILE A 302 17.04 2.03 1.82
CA ILE A 302 15.75 2.02 2.53
C ILE A 302 15.96 1.75 4.01
N VAL A 303 16.74 0.72 4.32
CA VAL A 303 17.01 0.24 5.69
C VAL A 303 17.84 1.24 6.50
N SER A 304 18.77 1.95 5.87
CA SER A 304 19.55 3.03 6.49
C SER A 304 18.77 4.34 6.68
N GLY A 305 17.57 4.44 6.10
CA GLY A 305 16.77 5.66 6.07
C GLY A 305 17.29 6.74 5.13
N ASP A 306 18.27 6.43 4.26
CA ASP A 306 18.77 7.37 3.25
C ASP A 306 17.65 7.79 2.28
N PHE A 307 16.83 6.83 1.86
CA PHE A 307 15.65 7.13 1.03
C PHE A 307 14.70 8.10 1.74
N ALA A 308 14.36 7.83 3.00
CA ALA A 308 13.43 8.67 3.76
C ALA A 308 13.96 10.11 3.92
N ARG A 309 15.24 10.28 4.23
CA ARG A 309 15.88 11.61 4.30
C ARG A 309 15.82 12.35 2.97
N ARG A 310 16.09 11.66 1.86
CA ARG A 310 16.01 12.26 0.51
C ARG A 310 14.59 12.69 0.16
N PHE A 311 13.59 11.89 0.49
CA PHE A 311 12.19 12.21 0.20
C PHE A 311 11.67 13.39 1.04
N GLN A 312 12.08 13.50 2.31
CA GLN A 312 11.77 14.69 3.11
C GLN A 312 12.43 15.96 2.55
N ALA A 313 13.70 15.89 2.14
CA ALA A 313 14.37 17.01 1.49
C ALA A 313 13.71 17.42 0.16
N GLU A 314 13.17 16.46 -0.59
CA GLU A 314 12.39 16.70 -1.81
C GLU A 314 11.12 17.49 -1.51
N LYS A 315 10.37 17.13 -0.46
CA LYS A 315 9.21 17.90 0.02
C LYS A 315 9.61 19.33 0.41
N GLU A 316 10.66 19.48 1.21
CA GLU A 316 11.15 20.80 1.66
C GLU A 316 11.58 21.70 0.49
N ALA A 317 12.08 21.11 -0.59
CA ALA A 317 12.42 21.81 -1.82
C ALA A 317 11.20 22.12 -2.72
N GLY A 318 9.99 21.75 -2.33
CA GLY A 318 8.76 21.96 -3.10
C GLY A 318 8.56 20.96 -4.24
N TYR A 319 9.03 19.72 -4.06
CA TYR A 319 8.94 18.60 -5.00
C TYR A 319 9.39 18.90 -6.45
N PRO A 320 10.64 19.34 -6.68
CA PRO A 320 11.16 19.57 -8.04
C PRO A 320 11.05 18.36 -8.98
N THR A 321 11.15 17.14 -8.47
CA THR A 321 11.01 15.89 -9.24
C THR A 321 9.57 15.59 -9.61
N ILE A 322 8.57 16.05 -8.84
CA ILE A 322 7.15 15.85 -9.17
C ILE A 322 6.83 16.49 -10.53
N ARG A 323 7.44 17.63 -10.87
CA ARG A 323 7.24 18.24 -12.20
C ARG A 323 7.73 17.36 -13.34
N ILE A 324 8.77 16.57 -13.10
CA ILE A 324 9.29 15.59 -14.08
C ILE A 324 8.33 14.40 -14.16
N ILE A 325 7.87 13.91 -13.00
CA ILE A 325 6.90 12.81 -12.91
C ILE A 325 5.59 13.22 -13.60
N ASP A 326 5.02 14.37 -13.27
CA ASP A 326 3.82 14.95 -13.89
C ASP A 326 3.97 15.09 -15.40
N GLY A 327 5.18 15.46 -15.87
CA GLY A 327 5.50 15.49 -17.29
C GLY A 327 5.37 14.12 -17.95
N VAL A 328 5.86 13.05 -17.31
CA VAL A 328 5.70 11.67 -17.78
C VAL A 328 4.25 11.19 -17.66
N LEU A 329 3.56 11.51 -16.56
CA LEU A 329 2.18 11.11 -16.30
C LEU A 329 1.14 11.90 -17.11
N SER A 330 1.55 12.96 -17.81
CA SER A 330 0.66 13.79 -18.63
C SER A 330 0.03 13.06 -19.83
N GLY A 331 0.38 11.80 -20.06
CA GLY A 331 -0.16 10.96 -21.13
C GLY A 331 0.33 11.35 -22.54
N ASN A 332 1.29 12.27 -22.63
CA ASN A 332 1.81 12.74 -23.91
C ASN A 332 2.84 11.78 -24.52
N ASP A 333 3.24 10.72 -23.82
CA ASP A 333 4.17 9.74 -24.34
C ASP A 333 3.50 8.79 -25.36
N PRO A 334 4.27 8.18 -26.28
CA PRO A 334 3.70 7.33 -27.33
C PRO A 334 2.93 6.11 -26.82
N GLN A 335 3.25 5.60 -25.63
CA GLN A 335 2.59 4.44 -25.04
C GLN A 335 1.20 4.83 -24.54
N SER A 336 1.08 5.90 -23.74
CA SER A 336 -0.21 6.44 -23.31
C SER A 336 -1.12 6.79 -24.49
N GLN A 337 -0.57 7.41 -25.54
CA GLN A 337 -1.35 7.71 -26.75
C GLN A 337 -1.86 6.45 -27.47
N ALA A 338 -1.11 5.35 -27.44
CA ALA A 338 -1.56 4.08 -27.99
C ALA A 338 -2.74 3.50 -27.20
N GLU A 339 -2.67 3.58 -25.87
CA GLU A 339 -3.78 3.18 -25.00
C GLU A 339 -5.04 4.00 -25.26
N ASP A 340 -4.91 5.32 -25.38
CA ASP A 340 -6.03 6.21 -25.64
C ASP A 340 -6.67 5.94 -27.00
N ARG A 341 -5.87 5.61 -28.02
CA ARG A 341 -6.40 5.18 -29.32
C ARG A 341 -7.17 3.87 -29.21
N VAL A 342 -6.67 2.89 -28.45
CA VAL A 342 -7.41 1.64 -28.20
C VAL A 342 -8.74 1.93 -27.52
N ARG A 343 -8.76 2.72 -26.43
CA ARG A 343 -9.98 3.09 -25.71
C ARG A 343 -10.98 3.80 -26.64
N ALA A 344 -10.51 4.81 -27.37
CA ALA A 344 -11.35 5.59 -28.29
C ALA A 344 -11.93 4.76 -29.45
N LEU A 345 -11.22 3.75 -29.94
CA LEU A 345 -11.73 2.85 -30.98
C LEU A 345 -12.81 1.89 -30.46
N LEU A 346 -12.74 1.50 -29.18
CA LEU A 346 -13.72 0.62 -28.53
C LEU A 346 -14.97 1.37 -28.06
N ASP A 347 -14.82 2.63 -27.64
CA ASP A 347 -15.92 3.48 -27.17
C ASP A 347 -16.81 4.03 -28.29
N GLN A 348 -16.46 3.78 -29.57
CA GLN A 348 -17.31 4.14 -30.69
C GLN A 348 -18.54 3.22 -30.73
N PRO A 349 -19.78 3.75 -30.59
CA PRO A 349 -20.98 2.96 -30.83
C PRO A 349 -20.91 2.44 -32.26
N GLY A 350 -21.02 1.11 -32.40
CA GLY A 350 -20.60 0.34 -33.57
C GLY A 350 -20.82 1.06 -34.91
N ALA A 351 -19.73 1.22 -35.66
CA ALA A 351 -19.84 1.32 -37.11
C ALA A 351 -20.46 0.00 -37.59
N GLU A 352 -21.77 0.02 -37.83
CA GLU A 352 -22.50 -1.00 -38.56
C GLU A 352 -21.66 -1.43 -39.78
N GLN A 353 -21.28 -2.71 -39.82
CA GLN A 353 -20.95 -3.41 -41.06
C GLN A 353 -22.03 -4.43 -41.34
#